data_AF-A0A6I4ZYB9-F1
#
_entry.id   AF-A0A6I4ZYB9-F1
#
_cell.length_a   1.000
_cell.length_b   1.000
_cell.length_c   1.000
_cell.angle_alpha   90.00
_cell.angle_beta   90.00
_cell.angle_gamma   90.00
#
_symmetry.space_group_name_H-M   'P 1'
#
loop_
_entity.id
_entity.type
_entity.pdbx_description
1 polymer ?
#
loop_
_entity_poly.entity_id
_entity_poly.type
_entity_poly.pdbx_seq_one_letter_code
_entity_poly.pdbx_strand_id
1 'polypeptide(L)'
;MRNLLFLIIVLVLAFIGIFIGSVMNTNYKAIESNNSSDLYKGTPLTIAIIGDTPNVKEEQVNFHEIKLSEVINIPKNKYNAVFIMEEYLGEAAHKKYRDAYQSLEVPVFFVRSKASHMPFINMENQISYEKYEDRVNDTQDFITGLWYPKSKEEFKTFRFGYRVENDEFQRDNVQGVYSSVFKKIESTLQ
;
A
#
# COMPACT_ATOMS: atom_id res chain seq x y z
N MET A 1 23.54 35.88 46.08
CA MET A 1 22.78 35.41 44.90
C MET A 1 23.24 34.08 44.30
N ARG A 2 24.27 33.39 44.84
CA ARG A 2 24.70 32.08 44.30
C ARG A 2 24.08 30.87 45.00
N ASN A 3 23.56 31.03 46.23
CA ASN A 3 23.02 29.92 47.02
C ASN A 3 21.49 29.74 46.85
N LEU A 4 20.79 30.74 46.30
CA LEU A 4 19.35 30.65 46.00
C LEU A 4 19.10 29.95 44.65
N LEU A 5 20.04 30.04 43.70
CA LEU A 5 19.95 29.40 42.39
C LEU A 5 20.12 27.86 42.47
N PHE A 6 20.95 27.37 43.39
CA PHE A 6 21.16 25.93 43.60
C PHE A 6 19.96 25.25 44.27
N LEU A 7 19.21 25.96 45.12
CA LEU A 7 18.04 25.38 45.80
C LEU A 7 16.87 25.13 44.81
N ILE A 8 16.72 26.00 43.80
CA ILE A 8 15.69 25.86 42.76
C ILE A 8 16.04 24.72 41.78
N ILE A 9 17.33 24.55 41.44
CA ILE A 9 17.79 23.48 40.55
C ILE A 9 17.63 22.09 41.19
N VAL A 10 17.84 21.97 42.51
CA VAL A 10 17.63 20.69 43.22
C VAL A 10 16.14 20.37 43.38
N LEU A 11 15.26 21.37 43.51
CA LEU A 11 13.81 21.17 43.58
C LEU A 11 13.18 20.76 42.23
N VAL A 12 13.72 21.19 41.09
CA VAL A 12 13.24 20.75 39.76
C VAL A 12 13.64 19.31 39.45
N LEU A 13 14.76 18.82 40.00
CA LEU A 13 15.21 17.43 39.80
C LEU A 13 14.45 16.41 40.66
N ALA A 14 13.70 16.85 41.68
CA ALA A 14 12.90 15.97 42.55
C ALA A 14 11.48 15.69 42.01
N PHE A 15 11.05 16.33 40.92
CA PHE A 15 9.73 16.12 40.29
C PHE A 15 9.77 15.30 38.98
N ILE A 16 10.81 14.48 38.78
CA ILE A 16 10.85 13.47 37.69
C ILE A 16 10.54 12.06 38.21
N GLY A 17 10.36 11.90 39.53
CA GLY A 17 9.88 10.65 40.12
C GLY A 17 8.37 10.65 40.26
N ILE A 18 7.72 9.69 39.61
CA ILE A 18 6.31 9.27 39.78
C ILE A 18 5.34 9.89 38.74
N PHE A 19 5.46 9.42 37.49
CA PHE A 19 4.28 8.97 36.77
C PHE A 19 4.52 7.53 36.31
N ILE A 20 4.13 6.64 37.23
CA ILE A 20 3.46 5.35 37.03
C ILE A 20 3.82 4.65 35.72
N GLY A 21 4.50 3.51 35.87
CA GLY A 21 4.70 2.55 34.80
C GLY A 21 3.39 2.24 34.08
N SER A 22 3.25 2.80 32.89
CA SER A 22 2.64 2.07 31.80
C SER A 22 3.72 1.12 31.33
N VAL A 23 3.59 -0.15 31.73
CA VAL A 23 4.17 -1.26 30.99
C VAL A 23 3.83 -0.97 29.52
N MET A 24 4.85 -0.59 28.75
CA MET A 24 4.77 -0.61 27.30
C MET A 24 4.58 -2.08 26.93
N ASN A 25 3.32 -2.53 26.97
CA ASN A 25 2.87 -3.68 26.23
C ASN A 25 2.85 -3.25 24.77
N THR A 26 4.03 -3.01 24.23
CA THR A 26 4.24 -3.13 22.80
C THR A 26 4.12 -4.61 22.51
N ASN A 27 2.88 -5.09 22.43
CA ASN A 27 2.53 -6.02 21.37
C ASN A 27 2.75 -5.27 20.04
N TYR A 28 4.03 -4.99 19.75
CA TYR A 28 4.49 -4.99 18.39
C TYR A 28 4.21 -6.41 17.95
N LYS A 29 3.01 -6.64 17.38
CA LYS A 29 2.85 -7.75 16.47
C LYS A 29 3.93 -7.50 15.45
N ALA A 30 5.04 -8.23 15.59
CA ALA A 30 5.91 -8.51 14.47
C ALA A 30 4.94 -8.81 13.33
N ILE A 31 5.01 -8.04 12.25
CA ILE A 31 4.31 -8.38 11.02
C ILE A 31 4.66 -9.84 10.83
N GLU A 32 3.66 -10.72 10.95
CA GLU A 32 3.86 -12.13 10.68
C GLU A 32 4.58 -12.14 9.34
N SER A 33 5.82 -12.60 9.37
CA SER A 33 6.53 -13.04 8.19
C SER A 33 5.63 -14.11 7.60
N ASN A 34 4.67 -13.69 6.78
CA ASN A 34 3.90 -14.57 5.94
C ASN A 34 4.96 -15.32 5.17
N ASN A 35 5.17 -16.58 5.54
CA ASN A 35 5.84 -17.55 4.71
C ASN A 35 5.01 -17.63 3.42
N SER A 36 5.19 -16.67 2.51
CA SER A 36 4.38 -16.47 1.31
C SER A 36 4.75 -17.45 0.20
N SER A 37 5.04 -18.69 0.58
CA SER A 37 5.06 -19.83 -0.34
C SER A 37 3.65 -20.33 -0.64
N ASP A 38 2.68 -20.05 0.23
CA ASP A 38 1.34 -20.58 0.06
C ASP A 38 0.51 -19.68 -0.86
N LEU A 39 0.18 -20.26 -2.02
CA LEU A 39 -0.78 -19.73 -2.97
C LEU A 39 -2.05 -19.27 -2.26
N TYR A 40 -2.66 -18.19 -2.75
CA TYR A 40 -3.96 -17.79 -2.27
C TYR A 40 -4.99 -18.89 -2.59
N LYS A 41 -5.83 -19.23 -1.61
CA LYS A 41 -6.87 -20.28 -1.70
C LYS A 41 -8.23 -19.80 -1.19
N GLY A 42 -8.40 -18.48 -1.07
CA GLY A 42 -9.62 -17.89 -0.54
C GLY A 42 -10.75 -17.88 -1.57
N THR A 43 -11.70 -16.99 -1.35
CA THR A 43 -12.85 -16.76 -2.21
C THR A 43 -12.45 -16.40 -3.66
N PRO A 44 -13.29 -16.71 -4.66
CA PRO A 44 -13.04 -16.27 -6.03
C PRO A 44 -12.95 -14.74 -6.11
N LEU A 45 -11.94 -14.23 -6.81
CA LEU A 45 -11.74 -12.81 -7.03
C LEU A 45 -11.91 -12.47 -8.51
N THR A 46 -12.62 -11.39 -8.81
CA THR A 46 -12.70 -10.79 -10.15
C THR A 46 -11.95 -9.45 -10.12
N ILE A 47 -10.85 -9.36 -10.84
CA ILE A 47 -9.96 -8.20 -10.85
C ILE A 47 -10.04 -7.52 -12.21
N ALA A 48 -10.36 -6.23 -12.23
CA ALA A 48 -10.19 -5.44 -13.45
C ALA A 48 -8.71 -5.20 -13.68
N ILE A 49 -8.20 -5.42 -14.90
CA ILE A 49 -6.79 -5.21 -15.23
C ILE A 49 -6.62 -4.28 -16.41
N ILE A 50 -5.65 -3.38 -16.32
CA ILE A 50 -5.27 -2.44 -17.37
C ILE A 50 -3.82 -2.72 -17.72
N GLY A 51 -3.62 -3.31 -18.90
CA GLY A 51 -2.33 -3.81 -19.38
C GLY A 51 -2.22 -5.32 -19.34
N ASP A 52 -0.98 -5.81 -19.40
CA ASP A 52 -0.71 -7.24 -19.56
C ASP A 52 -1.15 -8.05 -18.33
N THR A 53 -1.86 -9.16 -18.57
CA THR A 53 -2.33 -10.02 -17.47
C THR A 53 -1.17 -10.78 -16.84
N PRO A 54 -0.98 -10.72 -15.50
CA PRO A 54 0.12 -11.41 -14.85
C PRO A 54 -0.10 -12.92 -14.88
N ASN A 55 0.99 -13.66 -15.10
CA ASN A 55 0.99 -15.11 -15.01
C ASN A 55 1.02 -15.55 -13.54
N VAL A 56 -0.14 -15.91 -13.00
CA VAL A 56 -0.32 -16.39 -11.62
C VAL A 56 -0.91 -17.79 -11.60
N LYS A 57 -0.63 -18.56 -10.55
CA LYS A 57 -1.10 -19.95 -10.40
C LYS A 57 -2.49 -20.08 -9.77
N GLU A 58 -3.07 -19.02 -9.23
CA GLU A 58 -4.39 -19.04 -8.58
C GLU A 58 -5.54 -19.07 -9.58
N GLU A 59 -6.08 -20.27 -9.83
CA GLU A 59 -7.18 -20.51 -10.77
C GLU A 59 -8.50 -19.80 -10.38
N GLN A 60 -8.70 -19.48 -9.10
CA GLN A 60 -9.89 -18.77 -8.63
C GLN A 60 -9.82 -17.25 -8.79
N VAL A 61 -8.70 -16.71 -9.30
CA VAL A 61 -8.54 -15.29 -9.60
C VAL A 61 -8.75 -15.06 -11.08
N ASN A 62 -9.80 -14.32 -11.41
CA ASN A 62 -10.18 -14.00 -12.78
C ASN A 62 -9.80 -12.56 -13.09
N PHE A 63 -8.99 -12.36 -14.13
CA PHE A 63 -8.66 -11.04 -14.65
C PHE A 63 -9.58 -10.68 -15.82
N HIS A 64 -10.17 -9.50 -15.74
CA HIS A 64 -10.99 -8.93 -16.81
C HIS A 64 -10.30 -7.66 -17.30
N GLU A 65 -9.78 -7.74 -18.52
CA GLU A 65 -9.12 -6.59 -19.15
C GLU A 65 -10.13 -5.46 -19.39
N ILE A 66 -9.72 -4.25 -19.02
CA ILE A 66 -10.42 -2.99 -19.31
C ILE A 66 -9.40 -1.95 -19.75
N LYS A 67 -9.86 -0.91 -20.44
CA LYS A 67 -9.01 0.25 -20.77
C LYS A 67 -8.88 1.16 -19.56
N LEU A 68 -7.76 1.88 -19.45
CA LEU A 68 -7.55 2.87 -18.39
C LEU A 68 -8.69 3.91 -18.34
N SER A 69 -9.22 4.33 -19.50
CA SER A 69 -10.37 5.24 -19.58
C SER A 69 -11.64 4.72 -18.90
N GLU A 70 -11.81 3.41 -18.77
CA GLU A 70 -13.00 2.79 -18.18
C GLU A 70 -12.99 2.86 -16.65
N VAL A 71 -11.83 3.11 -16.02
CA VAL A 71 -11.69 3.26 -14.55
C VAL A 71 -12.64 4.32 -13.99
N ILE A 72 -12.89 5.37 -14.76
CA ILE A 72 -13.74 6.50 -14.36
C ILE A 72 -15.19 6.06 -14.12
N ASN A 73 -15.65 4.99 -14.80
CA ASN A 73 -17.03 4.53 -14.77
C ASN A 73 -17.13 3.02 -14.55
N ILE A 74 -16.33 2.48 -13.63
CA ILE A 74 -16.43 1.06 -13.26
C ILE A 74 -17.79 0.80 -12.59
N PRO A 75 -18.57 -0.21 -13.07
CA PRO A 75 -19.80 -0.61 -12.41
C PRO A 75 -19.53 -1.09 -10.98
N LYS A 76 -20.37 -0.64 -10.04
CA LYS A 76 -20.32 -1.09 -8.64
C LYS A 76 -20.48 -2.61 -8.56
N ASN A 77 -19.79 -3.23 -7.60
CA ASN A 77 -19.83 -4.67 -7.33
C ASN A 77 -19.42 -5.59 -8.50
N LYS A 78 -18.86 -5.06 -9.60
CA LYS A 78 -18.41 -5.88 -10.73
C LYS A 78 -17.03 -6.49 -10.50
N TYR A 79 -16.16 -5.77 -9.80
CA TYR A 79 -14.79 -6.17 -9.51
C TYR A 79 -14.53 -6.09 -8.01
N ASN A 80 -13.54 -6.84 -7.54
CA ASN A 80 -13.03 -6.79 -6.16
C ASN A 80 -11.83 -5.85 -6.04
N ALA A 81 -11.11 -5.58 -7.13
CA ALA A 81 -9.98 -4.67 -7.20
C ALA A 81 -9.70 -4.23 -8.65
N VAL A 82 -8.85 -3.21 -8.80
CA VAL A 82 -8.29 -2.77 -10.09
C VAL A 82 -6.77 -2.92 -10.06
N PHE A 83 -6.19 -3.54 -11.08
CA PHE A 83 -4.75 -3.59 -11.31
C PHE A 83 -4.39 -2.69 -12.49
N ILE A 84 -3.38 -1.86 -12.30
CA ILE A 84 -2.79 -1.01 -13.34
C ILE A 84 -1.34 -1.44 -13.49
N MET A 85 -1.00 -1.92 -14.70
CA MET A 85 0.33 -2.45 -15.01
C MET A 85 1.34 -1.33 -15.31
N GLU A 86 2.62 -1.69 -15.28
CA GLU A 86 3.77 -0.77 -15.32
C GLU A 86 3.68 0.24 -16.48
N GLU A 87 3.32 -0.25 -17.66
CA GLU A 87 3.26 0.51 -18.90
C GLU A 87 2.17 1.60 -18.93
N TYR A 88 1.23 1.57 -17.98
CA TYR A 88 0.18 2.59 -17.84
C TYR A 88 0.37 3.54 -16.66
N LEU A 89 1.38 3.34 -15.80
CA LEU A 89 1.52 4.09 -14.54
C LEU A 89 1.70 5.60 -14.76
N GLY A 90 2.44 6.00 -15.80
CA GLY A 90 2.59 7.41 -16.16
C GLY A 90 1.25 8.08 -16.47
N GLU A 91 0.43 7.45 -17.32
CA GLU A 91 -0.89 7.99 -17.66
C GLU A 91 -1.87 7.89 -16.48
N ALA A 92 -1.82 6.79 -15.72
CA ALA A 92 -2.66 6.54 -14.56
C ALA A 92 -2.42 7.53 -13.41
N ALA A 93 -1.27 8.21 -13.39
CA ALA A 93 -0.99 9.31 -12.47
C ALA A 93 -1.66 10.63 -12.87
N HIS A 94 -2.33 10.75 -14.03
CA HIS A 94 -3.04 11.97 -14.42
C HIS A 94 -4.23 12.28 -13.51
N LYS A 95 -4.51 13.58 -13.33
CA LYS A 95 -5.55 14.08 -12.41
C LYS A 95 -6.91 13.39 -12.61
N LYS A 96 -7.34 13.23 -13.87
CA LYS A 96 -8.64 12.60 -14.20
C LYS A 96 -8.80 11.19 -13.60
N TYR A 97 -7.72 10.42 -13.47
CA TYR A 97 -7.75 9.09 -12.90
C TYR A 97 -7.60 9.10 -11.37
N ARG A 98 -6.77 10.00 -10.82
CA ARG A 98 -6.68 10.18 -9.37
C ARG A 98 -8.02 10.58 -8.74
N ASP A 99 -8.75 11.47 -9.40
CA ASP A 99 -10.12 11.84 -9.01
C ASP A 99 -11.06 10.61 -9.04
N ALA A 100 -10.90 9.74 -10.05
CA ALA A 100 -11.68 8.52 -10.16
C ALA A 100 -11.39 7.52 -9.03
N TYR A 101 -10.12 7.33 -8.64
CA TYR A 101 -9.73 6.39 -7.58
C TYR A 101 -10.42 6.70 -6.24
N GLN A 102 -10.66 7.98 -5.95
CA GLN A 102 -11.37 8.41 -4.73
C GLN A 102 -12.83 7.98 -4.71
N SER A 103 -13.41 7.75 -5.87
CA SER A 103 -14.82 7.36 -6.03
C SER A 103 -15.01 5.84 -6.10
N LEU A 104 -13.93 5.07 -6.24
CA LEU A 104 -13.99 3.61 -6.35
C LEU A 104 -14.29 2.97 -4.98
N GLU A 105 -15.19 1.98 -5.00
CA GLU A 105 -15.53 1.19 -3.81
C GLU A 105 -14.45 0.13 -3.48
N VAL A 106 -13.54 -0.10 -4.43
CA VAL A 106 -12.53 -1.16 -4.37
C VAL A 106 -11.11 -0.60 -4.40
N PRO A 107 -10.12 -1.32 -3.85
CA PRO A 107 -8.72 -0.93 -3.93
C PRO A 107 -8.18 -0.93 -5.36
N VAL A 108 -7.27 -0.01 -5.64
CA VAL A 108 -6.47 0.06 -6.87
C VAL A 108 -5.03 -0.32 -6.53
N PHE A 109 -4.44 -1.19 -7.33
CA PHE A 109 -3.06 -1.64 -7.19
C PHE A 109 -2.25 -1.27 -8.43
N PHE A 110 -1.06 -0.72 -8.19
CA PHE A 110 -0.12 -0.23 -9.19
C PHE A 110 1.08 -1.18 -9.21
N VAL A 111 1.17 -1.98 -10.27
CA VAL A 111 2.16 -3.06 -10.38
C VAL A 111 3.47 -2.49 -10.92
N ARG A 112 4.58 -2.85 -10.28
CA ARG A 112 5.96 -2.40 -10.57
C ARG A 112 6.19 -0.90 -10.46
N SER A 113 5.37 -0.18 -9.68
CA SER A 113 5.61 1.26 -9.48
C SER A 113 6.89 1.51 -8.68
N LYS A 114 7.90 2.13 -9.31
CA LYS A 114 9.09 2.63 -8.61
C LYS A 114 8.88 4.01 -7.97
N ALA A 115 7.74 4.64 -8.22
CA ALA A 115 7.37 5.92 -7.64
C ALA A 115 6.56 5.78 -6.33
N SER A 116 6.41 4.55 -5.80
CA SER A 116 5.48 4.22 -4.71
C SER A 116 4.03 4.62 -5.06
N HIS A 117 3.21 4.93 -4.05
CA HIS A 117 1.79 5.28 -4.17
C HIS A 117 1.54 6.79 -4.35
N MET A 118 2.55 7.63 -4.12
CA MET A 118 2.43 9.09 -4.10
C MET A 118 1.87 9.69 -5.41
N PRO A 119 2.27 9.25 -6.61
CA PRO A 119 1.76 9.80 -7.86
C PRO A 119 0.26 9.63 -8.07
N PHE A 120 -0.37 8.70 -7.34
CA PHE A 120 -1.75 8.29 -7.54
C PHE A 120 -2.72 8.92 -6.54
N ILE A 121 -2.22 9.63 -5.53
CA ILE A 121 -3.03 10.41 -4.59
C ILE A 121 -3.20 11.82 -5.13
N ASN A 122 -4.36 12.42 -4.92
CA ASN A 122 -4.58 13.84 -5.17
C ASN A 122 -3.86 14.70 -4.13
N MET A 123 -2.79 15.38 -4.56
CA MET A 123 -2.03 16.32 -3.73
C MET A 123 -1.95 17.70 -4.39
N GLU A 124 -1.89 18.75 -3.57
CA GLU A 124 -1.53 20.07 -4.04
C GLU A 124 -0.07 20.04 -4.53
N ASN A 125 0.19 20.57 -5.73
CA ASN A 125 1.51 20.55 -6.40
C ASN A 125 2.00 19.17 -6.85
N GLN A 126 1.12 18.37 -7.46
CA GLN A 126 1.51 17.11 -8.09
C GLN A 126 2.62 17.31 -9.14
N ILE A 127 3.69 16.53 -9.06
CA ILE A 127 4.65 16.35 -10.15
C ILE A 127 4.28 15.09 -10.97
N SER A 128 4.88 14.94 -12.15
CA SER A 128 4.63 13.76 -13.00
C SER A 128 5.11 12.48 -12.34
N TYR A 129 4.59 11.34 -12.81
CA TYR A 129 5.02 10.02 -12.35
C TYR A 129 6.53 9.85 -12.49
N GLU A 130 7.09 10.20 -13.65
CA GLU A 130 8.51 10.04 -13.99
C GLU A 130 9.39 10.84 -13.03
N LYS A 131 8.96 12.06 -12.66
CA LYS A 131 9.70 12.86 -11.67
C LYS A 131 9.66 12.25 -10.27
N TYR A 132 8.59 11.55 -9.89
CA TYR A 132 8.58 10.78 -8.65
C TYR A 132 9.44 9.52 -8.77
N GLU A 133 9.36 8.83 -9.91
CA GLU A 133 10.16 7.64 -10.21
C GLU A 133 11.66 7.94 -10.09
N ASP A 134 12.12 9.02 -10.72
CA ASP A 134 13.52 9.45 -10.66
C ASP A 134 14.00 9.78 -9.24
N ARG A 135 13.10 10.29 -8.39
CA ARG A 135 13.43 10.70 -7.01
C ARG A 135 13.40 9.54 -6.02
N VAL A 136 12.40 8.68 -6.16
CA VAL A 136 12.13 7.59 -5.22
C VAL A 136 12.89 6.35 -5.63
N ASN A 137 12.79 5.98 -6.92
CA ASN A 137 13.38 4.79 -7.51
C ASN A 137 13.22 3.55 -6.59
N ASP A 138 11.99 3.28 -6.16
CA ASP A 138 11.69 2.19 -5.24
C ASP A 138 12.04 0.86 -5.92
N THR A 139 13.02 0.17 -5.36
CA THR A 139 13.46 -1.15 -5.84
C THR A 139 12.98 -2.28 -4.93
N GLN A 140 12.35 -1.97 -3.80
CA GLN A 140 11.92 -2.96 -2.81
C GLN A 140 10.48 -3.39 -3.06
N ASP A 141 9.60 -2.42 -3.31
CA ASP A 141 8.20 -2.71 -3.56
C ASP A 141 7.99 -3.23 -4.98
N PHE A 142 7.17 -4.27 -5.11
CA PHE A 142 6.71 -4.78 -6.39
C PHE A 142 5.30 -4.29 -6.71
N ILE A 143 4.39 -4.27 -5.72
CA ILE A 143 3.03 -3.76 -5.89
C ILE A 143 2.72 -2.79 -4.77
N THR A 144 2.18 -1.63 -5.12
CA THR A 144 1.61 -0.70 -4.14
C THR A 144 0.11 -0.56 -4.40
N GLY A 145 -0.67 -0.22 -3.38
CA GLY A 145 -2.10 -0.04 -3.52
C GLY A 145 -2.64 1.17 -2.77
N LEU A 146 -3.80 1.62 -3.21
CA LEU A 146 -4.53 2.78 -2.72
C LEU A 146 -6.02 2.43 -2.62
N TRP A 147 -6.67 2.79 -1.52
CA TRP A 147 -8.10 2.59 -1.35
C TRP A 147 -8.72 3.71 -0.52
N TYR A 148 -9.92 4.15 -0.89
CA TYR A 148 -10.70 5.16 -0.19
C TYR A 148 -11.97 4.51 0.40
N PRO A 149 -11.92 3.93 1.61
CA PRO A 149 -13.07 3.28 2.21
C PRO A 149 -14.16 4.32 2.53
N LYS A 150 -15.38 4.12 2.04
CA LYS A 150 -16.51 5.04 2.26
C LYS A 150 -16.79 5.43 3.71
N SER A 151 -16.44 4.56 4.66
CA SER A 151 -16.67 4.75 6.09
C SER A 151 -15.55 5.50 6.80
N LYS A 152 -14.51 5.95 6.10
CA LYS A 152 -13.34 6.61 6.68
C LYS A 152 -13.02 7.90 5.92
N GLU A 153 -12.64 8.94 6.68
CA GLU A 153 -12.13 10.20 6.12
C GLU A 153 -10.72 10.06 5.53
N GLU A 154 -10.05 8.92 5.76
CA GLU A 154 -8.67 8.66 5.34
C GLU A 154 -8.58 7.52 4.31
N PHE A 155 -7.66 7.70 3.34
CA PHE A 155 -7.27 6.63 2.42
C PHE A 155 -6.35 5.62 3.11
N LYS A 156 -6.31 4.40 2.58
CA LYS A 156 -5.38 3.34 2.97
C LYS A 156 -4.39 3.10 1.85
N THR A 157 -3.14 2.85 2.24
CA THR A 157 -2.08 2.44 1.32
C THR A 157 -1.62 1.04 1.64
N PHE A 158 -1.15 0.33 0.61
CA PHE A 158 -0.62 -1.02 0.72
C PHE A 158 0.72 -1.08 -0.01
N ARG A 159 1.65 -1.87 0.51
CA ARG A 159 2.98 -2.06 -0.05
C ARG A 159 3.32 -3.55 0.03
N PHE A 160 3.68 -4.15 -1.10
CA PHE A 160 4.03 -5.55 -1.21
C PHE A 160 5.35 -5.65 -1.97
N GLY A 161 6.40 -5.98 -1.24
CA GLY A 161 7.75 -6.07 -1.78
C GLY A 161 8.14 -7.47 -2.21
N TYR A 162 9.27 -7.53 -2.92
CA TYR A 162 9.95 -8.78 -3.21
C TYR A 162 10.34 -9.50 -1.93
N ARG A 163 10.36 -10.84 -1.98
CA ARG A 163 10.94 -11.64 -0.90
C ARG A 163 12.44 -11.33 -0.81
N VAL A 164 12.96 -11.36 0.41
CA VAL A 164 14.40 -11.23 0.68
C VAL A 164 14.89 -12.58 1.17
N GLU A 165 15.85 -13.16 0.47
CA GLU A 165 16.51 -14.41 0.83
C GLU A 165 18.02 -14.19 0.72
N ASN A 166 18.77 -14.53 1.77
CA ASN A 166 20.22 -14.26 1.89
C ASN A 166 20.59 -12.79 1.57
N ASP A 167 19.84 -11.84 2.12
CA ASP A 167 20.00 -10.40 1.88
C ASP A 167 19.80 -9.94 0.42
N GLU A 168 19.25 -10.80 -0.45
CA GLU A 168 18.98 -10.49 -1.85
C GLU A 168 17.48 -10.53 -2.19
N PHE A 169 17.04 -9.55 -2.98
CA PHE A 169 15.66 -9.50 -3.47
C PHE A 169 15.43 -10.56 -4.54
N GLN A 170 14.46 -11.44 -4.28
CA GLN A 170 14.03 -12.49 -5.21
C GLN A 170 13.08 -11.91 -6.26
N ARG A 171 13.64 -11.30 -7.31
CA ARG A 171 12.88 -10.56 -8.34
C ARG A 171 12.24 -11.44 -9.41
N ASP A 172 12.76 -12.65 -9.59
CA ASP A 172 12.29 -13.58 -10.63
C ASP A 172 11.04 -14.37 -10.20
N ASN A 173 10.68 -14.32 -8.92
CA ASN A 173 9.52 -15.01 -8.38
C ASN A 173 8.60 -14.06 -7.60
N VAL A 174 7.61 -13.51 -8.31
CA VAL A 174 6.62 -12.59 -7.76
C VAL A 174 5.31 -13.26 -7.35
N GLN A 175 5.22 -14.59 -7.47
CA GLN A 175 4.00 -15.36 -7.17
C GLN A 175 3.49 -15.09 -5.74
N GLY A 176 4.39 -15.14 -4.75
CA GLY A 176 4.04 -14.87 -3.35
C GLY A 176 3.59 -13.42 -3.10
N VAL A 177 4.02 -12.48 -3.94
CA VAL A 177 3.58 -11.08 -3.85
C VAL A 177 2.13 -10.97 -4.30
N TYR A 178 1.79 -11.56 -5.46
CA TYR A 178 0.40 -11.62 -5.92
C TYR A 178 -0.52 -12.33 -4.93
N SER A 179 -0.11 -13.48 -4.38
CA SER A 179 -0.89 -14.18 -3.35
C SER A 179 -1.16 -13.30 -2.13
N SER A 180 -0.20 -12.45 -1.74
CA SER A 180 -0.36 -11.50 -0.63
C SER A 180 -1.33 -10.37 -0.97
N VAL A 181 -1.32 -9.88 -2.21
CA VAL A 181 -2.30 -8.90 -2.71
C VAL A 181 -3.70 -9.50 -2.73
N PHE A 182 -3.87 -10.74 -3.20
CA PHE A 182 -5.17 -11.41 -3.23
C PHE A 182 -5.77 -11.61 -1.84
N LYS A 183 -4.96 -12.06 -0.87
CA LYS A 183 -5.35 -12.11 0.56
C LYS A 183 -5.77 -10.72 1.06
N LYS A 184 -5.07 -9.67 0.61
CA LYS A 184 -5.43 -8.31 1.00
C LYS A 184 -6.77 -7.87 0.42
N ILE A 185 -7.02 -8.14 -0.87
CA ILE A 185 -8.30 -7.84 -1.53
C ILE A 185 -9.44 -8.52 -0.78
N GLU A 186 -9.32 -9.80 -0.49
CA GLU A 186 -10.32 -10.56 0.28
C GLU A 186 -10.61 -9.89 1.64
N SER A 187 -9.58 -9.44 2.37
CA SER A 187 -9.75 -8.75 3.66
C SER A 187 -10.50 -7.41 3.56
N THR A 188 -10.71 -6.89 2.35
CA THR A 188 -11.48 -5.66 2.10
C THR A 188 -12.92 -5.92 1.68
N LEU A 189 -13.27 -7.17 1.35
CA LEU A 189 -14.64 -7.58 1.08
C LEU A 189 -15.43 -7.52 2.40
N GLN A 190 -16.56 -6.82 2.40
CA GLN A 190 -17.48 -6.69 3.54
C GLN A 190 -18.65 -7.65 3.40
#